data_AF-A0A087U9N7-F1
#
_entry.id   AF-A0A087U9N7-F1
#
_cell.length_a   1.000
_cell.length_b   1.000
_cell.length_c   1.000
_cell.angle_alpha   90.00
_cell.angle_beta   90.00
_cell.angle_gamma   90.00
#
_symmetry.space_group_name_H-M   'P 1'
#
loop_
_entity.id
_entity.type
_entity.pdbx_description
1 polymer ?
#
loop_
_entity_poly.entity_id
_entity_poly.type
_entity_poly.pdbx_seq_one_letter_code
_entity_poly.pdbx_strand_id
1 'polypeptide(L)' 'MPAHIKSCFLGSNLTIPITDGQLNLGSWQGVWLCEHRNRAGSRKMMVTINGA' A
#
# COMPACT_ATOMS: atom_id res chain seq x y z
N MET A 1 8.99 -7.72 -17.47
CA MET A 1 10.01 -6.74 -17.02
C MET A 1 9.42 -5.42 -16.48
N PRO A 2 8.56 -4.66 -17.19
CA PRO A 2 8.19 -3.29 -16.76
C PRO A 2 7.51 -3.21 -15.39
N ALA A 3 6.67 -4.19 -15.05
CA ALA A 3 5.98 -4.26 -13.76
C ALA A 3 6.96 -4.36 -12.57
N HIS A 4 8.10 -5.03 -12.74
CA HIS A 4 9.10 -5.18 -11.68
C HIS A 4 9.79 -3.85 -11.39
N ILE A 5 10.19 -3.11 -12.42
CA ILE A 5 10.82 -1.79 -12.28
C ILE A 5 9.86 -0.80 -11.60
N LYS A 6 8.59 -0.76 -12.02
CA LYS A 6 7.56 0.08 -11.38
C LYS A 6 7.39 -0.26 -9.89
N SER A 7 7.38 -1.54 -9.55
CA SER A 7 7.24 -2.00 -8.15
C SER A 7 8.45 -1.60 -7.30
N CYS A 8 9.67 -1.65 -7.86
CA CYS A 8 10.87 -1.21 -7.15
C CYS A 8 10.84 0.31 -6.87
N PHE A 9 10.34 1.11 -7.82
CA PHE A 9 10.26 2.56 -7.67
C PHE A 9 9.13 3.02 -6.74
N LEU A 10 7.93 2.44 -6.86
CA LEU A 10 6.77 2.81 -6.04
C LEU A 10 6.82 2.20 -4.64
N GLY A 11 7.59 1.15 -4.45
CA GLY A 11 7.64 0.39 -3.20
C GLY A 11 6.51 -0.63 -3.08
N SER A 12 6.64 -1.49 -2.08
CA SER A 12 5.70 -2.60 -1.78
C SER A 12 5.03 -2.50 -0.41
N ASN A 13 5.31 -1.43 0.33
CA ASN A 13 4.78 -1.18 1.67
C ASN A 13 4.55 0.31 1.89
N LEU A 14 3.68 0.61 2.84
CA LEU A 14 3.38 1.96 3.31
C LEU A 14 3.31 1.95 4.83
N THR A 15 3.83 2.99 5.46
CA THR A 15 3.66 3.24 6.90
C THR A 15 2.66 4.37 7.06
N ILE A 16 1.54 4.10 7.73
CA ILE A 16 0.45 5.07 7.93
C ILE A 16 0.30 5.29 9.43
N PRO A 17 0.41 6.54 9.93
CA PRO A 17 0.18 6.83 11.34
C PRO A 17 -1.27 6.56 11.73
N ILE A 18 -1.47 6.09 12.95
CA ILE A 18 -2.79 5.96 13.57
C ILE A 18 -2.86 6.94 14.73
N THR A 19 -3.93 7.73 14.79
CA THR A 19 -4.19 8.70 15.85
C THR A 19 -5.63 8.51 16.31
N ASP A 20 -5.85 8.39 17.62
CA ASP A 20 -7.18 8.16 18.23
C ASP A 20 -7.97 6.99 17.57
N GLY A 21 -7.26 5.92 17.24
CA GLY A 21 -7.85 4.71 16.63
C GLY A 21 -8.22 4.84 15.14
N GLN A 22 -7.88 5.96 14.48
CA GLN A 22 -8.15 6.18 13.06
C GLN A 22 -6.87 6.31 12.23
N LEU A 23 -6.90 5.86 10.97
CA LEU A 23 -5.81 6.11 10.02
C LEU A 23 -5.70 7.63 9.80
N ASN A 24 -4.52 8.19 10.06
CA ASN A 24 -4.27 9.62 9.91
C ASN A 24 -3.94 9.94 8.45
N LEU A 25 -4.98 9.97 7.62
CA LEU A 25 -4.92 10.31 6.20
C LEU A 25 -5.57 11.69 5.99
N GLY A 26 -4.98 12.49 5.11
CA GLY A 26 -5.60 13.73 4.65
C GLY A 26 -6.86 13.47 3.83
N SER A 27 -7.73 14.48 3.68
CA SER A 27 -9.04 14.36 3.00
C SER A 27 -8.99 13.79 1.58
N TRP A 28 -7.83 13.88 0.91
CA TRP A 28 -7.60 13.40 -0.45
C TRP A 28 -6.54 12.29 -0.54
N GLN A 29 -6.10 11.74 0.60
CA GLN A 29 -5.17 10.62 0.62
C GLN A 29 -5.95 9.30 0.63
N GLY A 30 -5.56 8.39 -0.27
CA GLY A 30 -6.09 7.04 -0.36
C GLY A 30 -4.98 6.01 -0.45
N VAL A 31 -5.26 4.79 0.00
CA VAL A 31 -4.34 3.66 -0.07
C VAL A 31 -4.72 2.79 -1.27
N TRP A 32 -3.76 2.54 -2.16
CA TRP A 32 -4.01 1.85 -3.42
C TRP A 32 -3.11 0.62 -3.58
N LEU A 33 -3.71 -0.47 -4.07
CA LEU A 33 -2.98 -1.62 -4.57
C LEU A 33 -2.67 -1.43 -6.06
N CYS A 34 -1.43 -1.08 -6.38
CA CYS A 34 -1.00 -0.85 -7.76
C CYS A 34 -0.64 -2.18 -8.46
N GLU A 35 -1.60 -2.81 -9.15
CA GLU A 35 -1.30 -3.95 -10.03
C GLU A 35 -0.72 -3.47 -11.37
N HIS A 36 0.51 -3.88 -11.66
CA HIS A 36 1.22 -3.44 -12.87
C HIS A 36 1.20 -4.46 -14.01
N ARG A 37 0.56 -5.62 -13.84
CA ARG A 37 0.42 -6.64 -14.88
C ARG A 37 -0.98 -6.60 -15.49
N ASN A 38 -1.05 -6.66 -16.82
CA ASN A 38 -2.32 -6.69 -17.55
C ASN A 38 -3.15 -7.96 -17.26
N ARG A 39 -2.48 -9.05 -16.87
CA ARG A 39 -3.11 -10.30 -16.44
C ARG A 39 -2.56 -10.68 -15.09
N ALA A 40 -3.31 -10.35 -14.05
CA ALA A 40 -2.91 -10.58 -12.67
C ALA A 40 -3.77 -11.65 -12.02
N GLY A 41 -3.15 -12.39 -11.10
CA GLY A 41 -3.86 -13.25 -10.15
C GLY A 41 -4.16 -12.51 -8.85
N SER A 42 -4.77 -13.23 -7.90
CA SER A 42 -5.09 -12.71 -6.57
C SER A 42 -3.86 -12.16 -5.83
N ARG A 43 -4.08 -11.13 -5.01
CA ARG A 43 -3.05 -10.52 -4.17
C ARG A 43 -3.38 -10.72 -2.71
N LYS A 44 -2.33 -10.91 -1.90
CA LYS A 44 -2.40 -10.94 -0.45
C LYS A 44 -1.69 -9.70 0.07
N MET A 45 -2.38 -8.92 0.87
CA MET A 45 -1.81 -7.78 1.57
C MET A 45 -1.69 -8.15 3.05
N MET A 46 -0.59 -7.75 3.67
CA MET A 46 -0.38 -7.89 5.11
C MET A 46 -0.53 -6.51 5.74
N VAL A 47 -1.27 -6.46 6.85
CA VAL A 47 -1.43 -5.25 7.65
C VAL A 47 -0.95 -5.57 9.05
N THR A 48 -0.03 -4.76 9.55
CA THR A 48 0.48 -4.86 10.92
C THR A 48 0.15 -3.56 11.63
N ILE A 49 -0.56 -3.65 12.74
CA ILE A 49 -0.79 -2.53 13.65
C ILE A 49 0.19 -2.69 14.79
N ASN A 50 1.00 -1.67 15.02
CA ASN A 50 2.02 -1.66 16.07
C ASN A 50 2.01 -0.28 16.74
N GLY A 51 2.03 -0.25 18.06
CA GLY A 51 1.86 0.93 18.89
C GLY A 51 1.44 0.55 20.31
N ALA A 52 1.36 1.55 21.19
CA ALA A 52 0.88 1.42 22.56
C ALA A 52 -0.55 1.98 22.69
#